data_AF-A0A6M6IIH2-F1
#
_entry.id   AF-A0A6M6IIH2-F1
#
_cell.length_a   1.000
_cell.length_b   1.000
_cell.length_c   1.000
_cell.angle_alpha   90.00
_cell.angle_beta   90.00
_cell.angle_gamma   90.00
#
_symmetry.space_group_name_H-M   'P 1'
#
loop_
_entity.id
_entity.type
_entity.pdbx_description
1 polymer ?
#
loop_
_entity_poly.entity_id
_entity_poly.type
_entity_poly.pdbx_seq_one_letter_code
_entity_poly.pdbx_strand_id
1 'polypeptide(L)'
;MSNSKHFIRINPAAEADVAKMNENLRADTDYIKGVEFTHSEVIEDGSVQFFYNYPEDLTPEQVTKAQQLVKKIYTDFMASRIVTG
;
A
#
# COMPACT_ATOMS: atom_id res chain seq x y z
N MET A 1 22.67 -23.88 -23.29
CA MET A 1 21.69 -23.70 -22.20
C MET A 1 21.77 -22.24 -21.77
N SER A 2 20.81 -21.41 -22.19
CA SER A 2 20.80 -19.98 -21.84
C SER A 2 20.18 -19.80 -20.47
N ASN A 3 20.98 -19.32 -19.51
CA ASN A 3 20.47 -18.81 -18.24
C ASN A 3 19.92 -17.40 -18.46
N SER A 4 18.62 -17.29 -18.73
CA SER A 4 17.91 -16.01 -18.70
C SER A 4 17.78 -15.58 -17.23
N LYS A 5 18.73 -14.78 -16.74
CA LYS A 5 18.56 -14.06 -15.47
C LYS A 5 17.50 -12.98 -15.69
N HIS A 6 16.27 -13.27 -15.29
CA HIS A 6 15.23 -12.26 -15.17
C HIS A 6 15.55 -11.43 -13.92
N PHE A 7 16.17 -10.27 -14.12
CA PHE A 7 16.33 -9.29 -13.05
C PHE A 7 14.97 -8.64 -12.82
N ILE A 8 14.24 -9.11 -11.82
CA ILE A 8 13.13 -8.34 -11.26
C ILE A 8 13.80 -7.17 -10.54
N ARG A 9 13.58 -5.96 -11.05
CA ARG A 9 14.03 -4.73 -10.40
C ARG A 9 13.27 -4.64 -9.07
N ILE A 10 13.85 -5.18 -8.00
CA ILE A 10 13.36 -4.92 -6.64
C ILE A 10 13.48 -3.42 -6.47
N ASN A 11 12.36 -2.72 -6.44
CA ASN A 11 12.36 -1.28 -6.24
C ASN A 11 12.65 -1.06 -4.74
N PRO A 12 13.82 -0.52 -4.34
CA PRO A 12 14.11 -0.24 -2.93
C PRO A 12 13.14 0.81 -2.32
N ALA A 13 12.22 1.35 -3.12
CA ALA A 13 11.12 2.19 -2.69
C ALA A 13 10.04 1.46 -1.88
N ALA A 14 9.88 0.13 -1.97
CA ALA A 14 8.67 -0.53 -1.43
C ALA A 14 8.46 -0.33 0.09
N GLU A 15 9.54 -0.33 0.89
CA GLU A 15 9.47 -0.02 2.33
C GLU A 15 9.20 1.47 2.59
N ALA A 16 9.83 2.35 1.83
CA ALA A 16 9.56 3.79 1.88
C ALA A 16 8.13 4.13 1.41
N ASP A 17 7.55 3.32 0.53
CA ASP A 17 6.20 3.45 0.00
C ASP A 17 5.18 3.08 1.08
N VAL A 18 5.40 1.97 1.81
CA VAL A 18 4.61 1.61 2.99
C VAL A 18 4.66 2.73 4.04
N ALA A 19 5.87 3.22 4.37
CA ALA A 19 6.02 4.31 5.31
C ALA A 19 5.27 5.57 4.86
N LYS A 20 5.40 5.94 3.58
CA LYS A 20 4.75 7.14 3.03
C LYS A 20 3.23 7.00 2.98
N MET A 21 2.72 5.82 2.62
CA MET A 21 1.28 5.55 2.63
C MET A 21 0.72 5.59 4.05
N ASN A 22 1.47 5.15 5.06
CA ASN A 22 1.09 5.29 6.46
C ASN A 22 1.12 6.74 6.96
N GLU A 23 2.05 7.57 6.49
CA GLU A 23 1.99 9.02 6.73
C GLU A 23 0.71 9.63 6.14
N ASN A 24 0.40 9.30 4.88
CA ASN A 24 -0.80 9.80 4.21
C ASN A 24 -2.09 9.32 4.91
N LEU A 25 -2.14 8.06 5.34
CA LEU A 25 -3.23 7.50 6.15
C LEU A 25 -3.47 8.33 7.41
N ARG A 26 -2.40 8.62 8.17
CA ARG A 26 -2.49 9.37 9.43
C ARG A 26 -2.80 10.86 9.24
N ALA A 27 -2.51 11.41 8.07
CA ALA A 27 -2.82 12.79 7.72
C ALA A 27 -4.26 12.97 7.21
N ASP A 28 -4.94 11.88 6.84
CA ASP A 28 -6.33 11.94 6.37
C ASP A 28 -7.30 12.24 7.52
N THR A 29 -8.31 13.06 7.25
CA THR A 29 -9.31 13.45 8.25
C THR A 29 -10.18 12.29 8.72
N ASP A 30 -10.33 11.25 7.89
CA ASP A 30 -11.13 10.07 8.19
C ASP A 30 -10.30 8.94 8.81
N TYR A 31 -9.08 9.23 9.29
CA TYR A 31 -8.17 8.24 9.83
C TYR A 31 -8.77 7.42 10.98
N ILE A 32 -8.75 6.09 10.82
CA ILE A 32 -9.13 5.15 11.86
C ILE A 32 -7.85 4.66 12.55
N LYS A 33 -7.74 4.97 13.84
CA LYS A 33 -6.57 4.59 14.65
C LYS A 33 -6.34 3.08 14.60
N GLY A 34 -5.11 2.68 14.26
CA GLY A 34 -4.70 1.29 14.17
C GLY A 34 -4.88 0.66 12.78
N VAL A 35 -5.48 1.39 11.82
CA VAL A 35 -5.37 1.02 10.40
C VAL A 35 -3.98 1.43 9.91
N GLU A 36 -3.25 0.48 9.32
CA GLU A 36 -1.91 0.70 8.77
C GLU A 36 -1.56 -0.29 7.67
N PHE A 37 -0.78 0.17 6.68
CA PHE A 37 -0.06 -0.70 5.76
C PHE A 37 1.10 -1.37 6.51
N THR A 38 1.24 -2.69 6.35
CA THR A 38 2.21 -3.47 7.13
C THR A 38 3.43 -3.83 6.30
N HIS A 39 3.21 -4.32 5.08
CA HIS A 39 4.26 -4.72 4.17
C HIS A 39 3.77 -4.68 2.72
N SER A 40 4.71 -4.88 1.82
CA SER A 40 4.46 -4.97 0.39
C SER A 40 5.23 -6.16 -0.19
N GLU A 41 4.63 -6.83 -1.16
CA GLU A 41 5.25 -7.96 -1.86
C GLU A 41 5.25 -7.69 -3.37
N VAL A 42 6.29 -8.17 -4.05
CA VAL A 42 6.30 -8.22 -5.52
C VAL A 42 5.70 -9.56 -5.92
N ILE A 43 4.60 -9.54 -6.65
CA ILE A 43 3.93 -10.76 -7.11
C ILE A 43 4.48 -11.20 -8.48
N GLU A 44 4.06 -12.38 -8.96
CA GLU A 44 4.66 -13.05 -10.13
C GLU A 44 4.68 -12.20 -11.42
N ASP A 45 3.71 -11.30 -11.60
CA ASP A 45 3.60 -10.40 -12.75
C ASP A 45 4.51 -9.15 -12.65
N GLY A 46 5.28 -9.03 -11.55
CA GLY A 46 6.16 -7.90 -11.28
C GLY A 46 5.45 -6.68 -10.69
N SER A 47 4.15 -6.74 -10.42
CA SER A 47 3.44 -5.69 -9.70
C SER A 47 3.71 -5.75 -8.19
N VAL A 48 3.51 -4.62 -7.51
CA VAL A 48 3.68 -4.50 -6.05
C VAL A 48 2.29 -4.56 -5.41
N GLN A 49 2.08 -5.55 -4.55
CA GLN A 49 0.89 -5.68 -3.72
C GLN A 49 1.19 -5.13 -2.32
N PHE A 50 0.31 -4.26 -1.81
CA PHE A 50 0.40 -3.72 -0.46
C PHE A 50 -0.62 -4.37 0.46
N PHE A 51 -0.17 -4.73 1.67
CA PHE A 51 -0.99 -5.35 2.70
C PHE A 51 -1.22 -4.35 3.84
N TYR A 52 -2.38 -4.47 4.49
CA TYR A 52 -2.76 -3.60 5.60
C TYR A 52 -3.52 -4.39 6.66
N ASN A 53 -3.44 -3.91 7.89
CA ASN A 53 -4.19 -4.41 9.03
C ASN A 53 -5.15 -3.34 9.55
N TYR A 54 -6.13 -3.79 10.33
CA TYR A 54 -7.03 -2.94 11.09
C TYR A 54 -7.36 -3.62 12.43
N PRO A 55 -7.82 -2.86 13.45
CA PRO A 55 -8.17 -3.42 14.75
C PRO A 55 -9.29 -4.47 14.66
N GLU A 56 -9.17 -5.56 15.39
CA GLU A 56 -10.15 -6.66 15.37
C GLU A 56 -11.51 -6.28 15.97
N ASP A 57 -11.56 -5.21 16.76
CA ASP A 57 -12.77 -4.70 17.43
C ASP A 57 -13.58 -3.72 16.57
N LEU A 58 -13.18 -3.46 15.32
CA LEU A 58 -13.96 -2.64 14.41
C LEU A 58 -15.31 -3.28 14.07
N THR A 59 -16.36 -2.46 14.09
CA THR A 59 -17.68 -2.86 13.57
C THR A 59 -17.63 -3.05 12.04
N PRO A 60 -18.58 -3.79 11.44
CA PRO A 60 -18.61 -3.96 9.98
C PRO A 60 -18.66 -2.63 9.18
N GLU A 61 -19.34 -1.62 9.73
CA GLU A 61 -19.36 -0.28 9.12
C GLU A 61 -17.98 0.39 9.17
N GLN A 62 -17.25 0.26 10.28
CA GLN A 62 -15.89 0.78 10.41
C GLN A 62 -14.90 0.04 9.53
N VAL A 63 -15.04 -1.28 9.38
CA VAL A 63 -14.23 -2.07 8.43
C VAL A 63 -14.46 -1.55 7.00
N THR A 64 -15.70 -1.27 6.63
CA THR A 64 -16.03 -0.71 5.31
C THR A 64 -15.37 0.66 5.11
N LYS A 65 -15.40 1.52 6.12
CA LYS A 65 -14.73 2.83 6.08
C LYS A 65 -13.20 2.69 6.00
N ALA A 66 -12.61 1.77 6.75
CA ALA A 66 -11.17 1.48 6.71
C ALA A 66 -10.74 1.03 5.31
N GLN A 67 -11.50 0.12 4.69
CA GLN A 67 -11.25 -0.33 3.31
C GLN A 67 -11.33 0.81 2.29
N GLN A 68 -12.33 1.68 2.42
CA GLN A 68 -12.48 2.84 1.55
C GLN A 68 -11.32 3.82 1.70
N LEU A 69 -10.90 4.11 2.94
CA LEU A 69 -9.76 4.96 3.24
C LEU A 69 -8.47 4.40 2.66
N VAL A 70 -8.17 3.12 2.93
CA VAL A 70 -7.00 2.43 2.39
C VAL A 70 -6.96 2.49 0.87
N LYS A 71 -8.11 2.25 0.21
CA LYS A 71 -8.23 2.33 -1.25
C LYS A 71 -7.99 3.75 -1.78
N LYS A 72 -8.51 4.77 -1.10
CA LYS A 72 -8.26 6.19 -1.43
C LYS A 72 -6.77 6.50 -1.37
N ILE A 73 -6.13 6.22 -0.24
CA ILE A 73 -4.70 6.49 -0.04
C ILE A 73 -3.83 5.77 -1.06
N TYR A 74 -4.12 4.49 -1.35
CA TYR A 74 -3.44 3.74 -2.40
C TYR A 74 -3.60 4.40 -3.78
N THR A 75 -4.83 4.80 -4.14
CA THR A 75 -5.12 5.43 -5.45
C THR A 75 -4.38 6.76 -5.60
N ASP A 76 -4.43 7.61 -4.58
CA ASP A 76 -3.76 8.91 -4.58
C ASP A 76 -2.24 8.75 -4.66
N PHE A 77 -1.70 7.78 -3.92
CA PHE A 77 -0.28 7.44 -3.95
C PHE A 77 0.16 7.00 -5.36
N MET A 78 -0.57 6.06 -5.97
CA MET A 78 -0.24 5.57 -7.31
C MET A 78 -0.41 6.66 -8.39
N ALA A 79 -1.44 7.50 -8.29
CA ALA A 79 -1.64 8.63 -9.20
C ALA A 79 -0.48 9.63 -9.13
N SER A 80 0.03 9.92 -7.93
CA SER A 80 1.17 10.83 -7.75
C SER A 80 2.45 10.33 -8.45
N ARG A 81 2.62 9.00 -8.55
CA ARG A 81 3.79 8.38 -9.19
C ARG A 81 3.75 8.40 -10.71
N ILE A 82 2.56 8.35 -11.29
CA ILE A 82 2.37 8.41 -12.75
C ILE A 82 2.70 9.80 -13.30
N VAL A 83 2.46 10.86 -12.52
CA VAL A 83 2.69 12.25 -12.96
C VAL A 83 4.17 12.67 -12.85
N THR A 84 4.97 11.98 -12.03
CA THR A 84 6.41 12.23 -11.86
C THR A 84 7.32 11.28 -12.64
N GLY A 85 6.76 10.44 -13.50
CA GLY A 85 7.49 9.46 -14.34
C GLY A 85 7.82 9.98 -15.73
#